data_AF-A0A2E0X6U6-F1
#
_entry.id   AF-A0A2E0X6U6-F1
#
_cell.length_a   1.000
_cell.length_b   1.000
_cell.length_c   1.000
_cell.angle_alpha   90.00
_cell.angle_beta   90.00
_cell.angle_gamma   90.00
#
_symmetry.space_group_name_H-M   'P 1'
#
loop_
_entity.id
_entity.type
_entity.pdbx_description
1 polymer ?
#
loop_
_entity_poly.entity_id
_entity_poly.type
_entity_poly.pdbx_seq_one_letter_code
_entity_poly.pdbx_strand_id
1 'polypeptide(L)'
;MLGWWYARGGHRGELIEIDREPPLQAKFLVDVNRADWPELIQLPGVGVILANKLIAERESGGPFNGVEDLRRVNGIGPRTLERIRPYVLPLPNDREVAAEGVDPQPAG
;
A
#
# COMPACT_ATOMS: atom_id res chain seq x y z
N MET A 1 2.93 53.80 -38.09
CA MET A 1 2.74 52.56 -38.86
C MET A 1 3.21 51.38 -38.00
N LEU A 2 2.39 50.89 -37.04
CA LEU A 2 2.68 49.72 -36.17
C LEU A 2 1.37 49.29 -35.44
N GLY A 3 0.23 49.28 -36.15
CA GLY A 3 -1.12 49.13 -35.55
C GLY A 3 -1.95 47.99 -36.15
N TRP A 4 -1.31 47.00 -36.77
CA TRP A 4 -1.98 45.94 -37.54
C TRP A 4 -1.48 44.52 -37.22
N TRP A 5 -0.85 44.30 -36.06
CA TRP A 5 -0.34 42.98 -35.66
C TRP A 5 -1.09 42.33 -34.48
N TYR A 6 -2.26 42.85 -34.08
CA TYR A 6 -3.01 42.30 -32.93
C TYR A 6 -4.28 41.51 -33.30
N ALA A 7 -4.62 41.36 -34.58
CA ALA A 7 -5.97 40.94 -34.97
C ALA A 7 -6.09 39.57 -35.66
N ARG A 8 -5.01 38.80 -35.91
CA ARG A 8 -5.16 37.45 -36.51
C ARG A 8 -4.10 36.45 -36.04
N GLY A 9 -4.57 35.42 -35.34
CA GLY A 9 -3.85 34.18 -35.01
C GLY A 9 -3.43 34.15 -33.54
N GLY A 10 -4.11 33.50 -32.60
CA GLY A 10 -4.94 32.31 -32.72
C GLY A 10 -4.13 31.05 -32.41
N HIS A 11 -3.64 30.89 -31.18
CA HIS A 11 -3.53 29.59 -30.54
C HIS A 11 -3.95 29.75 -29.07
N ARG A 12 -5.08 29.15 -28.74
CA ARG A 12 -5.54 28.93 -27.37
C ARG A 12 -4.42 28.19 -26.63
N GLY A 13 -3.63 28.93 -25.86
CA GLY A 13 -2.83 28.38 -24.77
C GLY A 13 -3.66 28.46 -23.50
N GLU A 14 -4.79 27.76 -23.44
CA GLU A 14 -5.22 27.27 -22.13
C GLU A 14 -4.10 26.32 -21.74
N LEU A 15 -3.24 26.79 -20.83
CA LEU A 15 -2.27 25.93 -20.19
C LEU A 15 -3.07 24.74 -19.71
N ILE A 16 -2.80 23.55 -20.24
CA ILE A 16 -3.15 22.34 -19.52
C ILE A 16 -2.29 22.47 -18.26
N GLU A 17 -2.86 23.03 -17.20
CA GLU A 17 -2.38 22.82 -15.85
C GLU A 17 -2.53 21.32 -15.65
N ILE A 18 -1.48 20.59 -16.04
CA ILE A 18 -1.28 19.24 -15.55
C ILE A 18 -1.11 19.48 -14.06
N ASP A 19 -2.20 19.37 -13.31
CA ASP A 19 -2.17 19.17 -11.88
C ASP A 19 -1.08 18.13 -11.67
N ARG A 20 0.08 18.57 -11.15
CA ARG A 20 1.16 17.64 -10.84
C ARG A 20 0.62 16.79 -9.74
N GLU A 21 0.01 15.66 -10.11
CA GLU A 21 -0.33 14.62 -9.17
C GLU A 21 0.95 14.36 -8.36
N PRO A 22 0.88 14.44 -7.02
CA PRO A 22 2.05 14.21 -6.20
C PRO A 22 2.69 12.89 -6.62
N PRO A 23 4.02 12.82 -6.73
CA PRO A 23 4.69 11.63 -7.24
C PRO A 23 4.20 10.42 -6.45
N LEU A 24 3.69 9.41 -7.16
CA LEU A 24 3.26 8.16 -6.56
C LEU A 24 4.49 7.54 -5.87
N GLN A 25 4.57 7.68 -4.55
CA GLN A 25 5.59 7.02 -3.75
C GLN A 25 5.27 5.52 -3.76
N ALA A 26 5.98 4.77 -4.59
CA ALA A 26 5.88 3.31 -4.57
C ALA A 26 6.40 2.80 -3.22
N LYS A 27 5.48 2.39 -2.35
CA LYS A 27 5.81 1.71 -1.09
C LYS A 27 5.99 0.23 -1.40
N PHE A 28 7.11 -0.34 -0.97
CA PHE A 28 7.32 -1.78 -1.04
C PHE A 28 6.45 -2.45 0.03
N LEU A 29 5.42 -3.17 -0.41
CA LEU A 29 4.46 -3.86 0.43
C LEU A 29 4.40 -5.35 0.05
N VAL A 30 4.36 -6.21 1.05
CA VAL A 30 4.34 -7.67 0.90
C VAL A 30 2.97 -8.21 1.31
N ASP A 31 2.38 -9.05 0.45
CA ASP A 31 1.17 -9.80 0.77
C ASP A 31 1.51 -11.02 1.62
N VAL A 32 1.34 -10.97 2.93
CA VAL A 32 1.66 -12.11 3.81
C VAL A 32 0.82 -13.36 3.56
N ASN A 33 -0.34 -13.24 2.89
CA ASN A 33 -1.20 -14.38 2.54
C ASN A 33 -0.85 -15.02 1.20
N ARG A 34 -0.07 -14.34 0.34
CA ARG A 34 0.26 -14.83 -1.01
C ARG A 34 1.76 -14.94 -1.28
N ALA A 35 2.57 -14.11 -0.63
CA ALA A 35 3.99 -13.99 -0.90
C ALA A 35 4.73 -15.31 -0.63
N ASP A 36 5.70 -15.61 -1.49
CA ASP A 36 6.58 -16.77 -1.31
C ASP A 36 7.73 -16.44 -0.37
N TRP A 37 8.49 -17.46 0.04
CA TRP A 37 9.60 -17.27 0.97
C TRP A 37 10.61 -16.17 0.55
N PRO A 38 10.98 -15.97 -0.74
CA PRO A 38 11.94 -14.93 -1.13
C PRO A 38 11.40 -13.52 -0.92
N GLU A 39 10.09 -13.33 -1.00
CA GLU A 39 9.43 -12.04 -0.78
C GLU A 39 9.27 -11.78 0.72
N LEU A 40 8.89 -12.81 1.48
CA LEU A 40 8.73 -12.71 2.93
C LEU A 40 10.05 -12.37 3.65
N ILE A 41 11.19 -12.87 3.17
CA ILE A 41 12.50 -12.54 3.79
C ILE A 41 12.94 -11.09 3.58
N GLN A 42 12.26 -10.33 2.72
CA GLN A 42 12.52 -8.89 2.57
C GLN A 42 11.95 -8.10 3.76
N LEU A 43 11.08 -8.71 4.57
CA LEU A 43 10.54 -8.08 5.77
C LEU A 43 11.60 -8.00 6.89
N PRO A 44 11.70 -6.86 7.59
CA PRO A 44 12.71 -6.65 8.61
C PRO A 44 12.56 -7.64 9.78
N GLY A 45 13.57 -8.48 10.00
CA GLY A 45 13.56 -9.49 11.06
C GLY A 45 12.90 -10.81 10.67
N VAL A 46 12.53 -10.98 9.40
CA VAL A 46 12.03 -12.26 8.85
C VAL A 46 13.15 -12.94 8.08
N GLY A 47 13.74 -13.98 8.68
CA GLY A 47 14.67 -14.87 7.97
C GLY A 47 13.95 -16.05 7.30
N VAL A 48 14.70 -16.87 6.56
CA VAL A 48 14.16 -18.06 5.84
C VAL A 48 13.32 -18.96 6.74
N ILE A 49 13.76 -19.20 7.98
CA ILE A 49 13.03 -20.03 8.95
C ILE A 49 11.66 -19.41 9.28
N LEU A 50 11.61 -18.10 9.53
CA LEU A 50 10.37 -17.40 9.84
C LEU A 50 9.44 -17.30 8.63
N ALA A 51 9.99 -17.07 7.44
CA ALA A 51 9.24 -17.07 6.19
C ALA A 51 8.54 -18.41 5.95
N ASN A 52 9.25 -19.54 6.13
CA ASN A 52 8.66 -20.86 5.99
C ASN A 52 7.58 -21.13 7.05
N LYS A 53 7.77 -20.66 8.29
CA LYS A 53 6.71 -20.75 9.32
C LYS A 53 5.49 -19.93 8.94
N LEU A 54 5.64 -18.71 8.41
CA LEU A 54 4.52 -17.90 7.93
C LEU A 54 3.69 -18.63 6.88
N ILE A 55 4.35 -19.28 5.92
CA ILE A 55 3.70 -20.09 4.88
C ILE A 55 2.97 -21.28 5.51
N ALA A 56 3.64 -22.05 6.38
CA ALA A 56 3.03 -23.19 7.04
C ALA A 56 1.82 -22.80 7.93
N GLU A 57 1.89 -21.65 8.61
CA GLU A 57 0.81 -21.14 9.44
C GLU A 57 -0.41 -20.74 8.61
N ARG A 58 -0.24 -20.08 7.45
CA ARG A 58 -1.39 -19.75 6.60
C ARG A 58 -1.99 -20.97 5.90
N GLU A 59 -1.18 -22.00 5.64
CA GLU A 59 -1.64 -23.26 5.03
C GLU A 59 -2.41 -24.13 6.03
N SER A 60 -1.97 -24.19 7.29
CA SER A 60 -2.58 -25.04 8.32
C SER A 60 -3.63 -24.34 9.19
N GLY A 61 -3.38 -23.09 9.57
CA GLY A 61 -4.24 -22.26 10.42
C GLY A 61 -5.17 -21.32 9.64
N GLY A 62 -5.08 -21.30 8.31
CA GLY A 62 -5.84 -20.41 7.45
C GLY A 62 -5.23 -19.00 7.33
N PRO A 63 -5.80 -18.13 6.47
CA PRO A 63 -5.23 -16.83 6.16
C PRO A 63 -5.16 -15.91 7.38
N PHE A 64 -4.23 -14.95 7.33
CA PHE A 64 -4.15 -13.85 8.27
C PHE A 64 -5.23 -12.81 7.94
N ASN A 65 -6.09 -12.47 8.91
CA ASN A 65 -7.17 -11.50 8.73
C ASN A 65 -6.80 -10.10 9.24
N GLY A 66 -5.85 -10.01 10.17
CA GLY A 66 -5.31 -8.75 10.67
C GLY A 66 -3.83 -8.87 10.99
N VAL A 67 -3.12 -7.74 11.11
CA VAL A 67 -1.66 -7.80 11.31
C VAL A 67 -1.27 -8.52 12.61
N GLU A 68 -2.12 -8.43 13.65
CA GLU A 68 -1.91 -9.11 14.93
C GLU A 68 -1.91 -10.65 14.80
N ASP A 69 -2.58 -11.19 13.78
CA ASP A 69 -2.61 -12.63 13.52
C ASP A 69 -1.22 -13.19 13.18
N LEU A 70 -0.28 -12.35 12.71
CA LEU A 70 1.09 -12.77 12.45
C LEU A 70 1.79 -13.26 13.72
N ARG A 71 1.30 -12.88 14.91
CA ARG A 71 1.81 -13.36 16.20
C ARG A 71 1.49 -14.82 16.49
N ARG A 72 0.62 -15.48 15.70
CA ARG A 72 0.43 -16.94 15.76
C ARG A 72 1.74 -17.68 15.43
N VAL A 73 2.58 -17.06 14.60
CA VAL A 73 3.84 -17.63 14.14
C VAL A 73 4.91 -17.55 15.24
N ASN A 74 5.37 -18.70 15.72
CA ASN A 74 6.41 -18.75 16.74
C ASN A 74 7.73 -18.10 16.26
N GLY A 75 8.09 -16.99 16.91
CA GLY A 75 9.23 -16.12 16.57
C GLY A 75 8.83 -14.71 16.13
N ILE A 76 7.54 -14.45 15.90
CA ILE A 76 7.01 -13.09 15.68
C ILE A 76 6.49 -12.54 17.01
N GLY A 77 7.38 -11.82 17.70
CA GLY A 77 7.04 -11.05 18.89
C GLY A 77 6.56 -9.63 18.57
N PRO A 78 6.15 -8.85 19.59
CA PRO A 78 5.65 -7.48 19.41
C PRO A 78 6.65 -6.57 18.70
N ARG A 79 7.94 -6.66 19.05
CA ARG A 79 9.00 -5.88 18.39
C ARG A 79 9.16 -6.20 16.91
N THR A 80 9.03 -7.48 16.53
CA THR A 80 9.11 -7.88 15.12
C THR A 80 7.86 -7.39 14.39
N LEU A 81 6.70 -7.53 15.01
CA LEU A 81 5.43 -7.09 14.46
C LEU A 81 5.43 -5.58 14.15
N GLU A 82 5.86 -4.75 15.09
CA GLU A 82 5.97 -3.31 14.92
C GLU A 82 6.87 -2.93 13.73
N ARG A 83 7.97 -3.68 13.53
CA ARG A 83 8.92 -3.45 12.43
C ARG A 83 8.36 -3.86 11.07
N ILE A 84 7.59 -4.95 11.00
CA ILE A 84 7.05 -5.45 9.71
C ILE A 84 5.75 -4.76 9.30
N ARG A 85 4.94 -4.28 10.26
CA ARG A 85 3.65 -3.64 10.02
C ARG A 85 3.63 -2.62 8.86
N PRO A 86 4.59 -1.69 8.71
CA PRO A 86 4.57 -0.72 7.61
C PRO A 86 4.87 -1.30 6.21
N TYR A 87 5.30 -2.56 6.12
CA TYR A 87 5.69 -3.24 4.89
C TYR A 87 4.72 -4.35 4.48
N VAL A 88 3.63 -4.55 5.22
CA VAL A 88 2.63 -5.59 4.94
C VAL A 88 1.41 -4.95 4.26
N LEU A 89 0.86 -5.62 3.26
CA LEU A 89 -0.39 -5.18 2.63
C LEU A 89 -1.55 -5.20 3.65
N PRO A 90 -2.48 -4.24 3.57
CA PRO A 90 -3.63 -4.21 4.47
C PRO A 90 -4.43 -5.51 4.40
N LEU A 91 -4.59 -6.16 5.55
CA LEU A 91 -5.36 -7.38 5.70
C LEU A 91 -6.87 -7.05 5.86
N PRO A 92 -7.77 -8.03 5.65
CA PRO A 92 -9.22 -7.80 5.65
C PRO A 92 -9.74 -6.96 6.83
N ASN A 93 -9.34 -7.30 8.07
CA ASN A 93 -9.78 -6.60 9.28
C ASN A 93 -9.05 -5.26 9.47
N ASP A 94 -7.89 -5.05 8.83
CA ASP A 94 -7.20 -3.76 8.84
C ASP A 94 -7.94 -2.72 7.96
N ARG A 95 -8.75 -3.18 7.00
CA ARG A 95 -9.51 -2.33 6.06
C ARG A 95 -10.87 -1.87 6.60
N GLU A 96 -11.53 -2.68 7.42
CA GLU A 96 -12.82 -2.29 8.04
C GLU A 96 -12.66 -1.06 8.94
N VAL A 97 -11.54 -0.94 9.66
CA VAL A 97 -11.22 0.25 10.47
C VAL A 97 -11.03 1.51 9.61
N ALA A 98 -10.57 1.36 8.36
CA ALA A 98 -10.41 2.47 7.42
C ALA A 98 -11.71 2.83 6.69
N ALA A 99 -12.62 1.86 6.51
CA ALA A 99 -13.90 2.07 5.83
C ALA A 99 -14.92 2.84 6.70
N GLU A 100 -14.78 2.82 8.02
CA GLU A 100 -15.66 3.55 8.95
C GLU A 100 -15.40 5.06 9.05
N GLY A 101 -14.35 5.57 8.38
CA GLY A 101 -13.98 7.00 8.38
C GLY A 101 -14.25 7.75 7.08
N VAL A 102 -14.76 7.09 6.04
CA VAL A 102 -15.15 7.74 4.78
C VAL A 102 -16.65 7.94 4.80
N ASP A 103 -17.06 9.12 5.28
CA ASP A 103 -18.42 9.62 5.11
C ASP A 103 -18.76 9.58 3.61
N PRO A 104 -19.78 8.82 3.16
CA PRO A 104 -20.20 8.86 1.77
C PRO A 104 -20.78 10.25 1.51
N GLN A 105 -19.95 11.15 0.97
CA GLN A 105 -20.38 12.46 0.49
C GLN A 105 -21.61 12.23 -0.40
N PRO A 106 -22.81 12.72 -0.04
CA PRO A 106 -23.99 12.52 -0.87
C PRO A 106 -23.74 13.22 -2.20
N ALA A 107 -23.94 12.48 -3.30
CA ALA A 107 -23.97 13.04 -4.63
C ALA A 107 -25.04 14.14 -4.67
N GLY A 108 -24.58 15.37 -4.91
CA GLY A 108 -25.43 16.53 -5.19
C GLY A 108 -25.91 16.56 -6.63
#